data_AF-A0A2E0DCR6-F1
#
_entry.id   AF-A0A2E0DCR6-F1
#
_cell.length_a   1.000
_cell.length_b   1.000
_cell.length_c   1.000
_cell.angle_alpha   90.00
_cell.angle_beta   90.00
_cell.angle_gamma   90.00
#
_symmetry.space_group_name_H-M   'P 1'
#
loop_
_entity.id
_entity.type
_entity.pdbx_description
1 polymer ?
#
loop_
_entity_poly.entity_id
_entity_poly.type
_entity_poly.pdbx_seq_one_letter_code
_entity_poly.pdbx_strand_id
1 'polypeptide(L)'
;GYYLPYISKHLIGIGAEFKSNSFMVNLDYSYKSNFRTSPGLEMKNSNDIIESFGVLNTALNYNFNENVILKLSVSNLLNKVYAVASRPAGLRPGQPRVIKLGIKLDL
;
A
#
# COMPACT_ATOMS: atom_id res chain seq x y z
N GLY A 1 -29.28 9.96 -3.53
CA GLY A 1 -28.85 8.74 -4.25
C GLY A 1 -28.13 7.81 -3.29
N TYR A 2 -28.19 6.49 -3.51
CA TYR A 2 -27.48 5.51 -2.68
C TYR A 2 -25.97 5.57 -2.92
N TYR A 3 -25.16 5.57 -1.87
CA TYR A 3 -23.70 5.48 -2.02
C TYR A 3 -23.28 4.03 -2.24
N LEU A 4 -22.36 3.82 -3.20
CA LEU A 4 -21.79 2.51 -3.47
C LEU A 4 -20.79 2.12 -2.37
N PRO A 5 -20.76 0.84 -1.93
CA PRO A 5 -19.76 0.35 -1.00
C PRO A 5 -18.39 0.23 -1.70
N TYR A 6 -17.32 0.18 -0.89
CA TYR A 6 -15.92 0.00 -1.32
C TYR A 6 -15.34 1.12 -2.19
N ILE A 7 -15.95 2.31 -2.15
CA ILE A 7 -15.43 3.50 -2.84
C ILE A 7 -14.99 4.54 -1.80
N SER A 8 -13.67 4.75 -1.72
CA SER A 8 -13.10 5.87 -0.97
C SER A 8 -13.35 7.18 -1.72
N LYS A 9 -13.74 8.22 -0.99
CA LYS A 9 -13.92 9.57 -1.55
C LYS A 9 -12.59 10.21 -1.97
N HIS A 10 -11.52 9.95 -1.20
CA HIS A 10 -10.19 10.46 -1.49
C HIS A 10 -9.17 9.33 -1.53
N LEU A 11 -8.40 9.28 -2.62
CA LEU A 11 -7.31 8.35 -2.88
C LEU A 11 -6.10 9.20 -3.25
N ILE A 12 -5.03 9.12 -2.48
CA ILE A 12 -3.83 9.94 -2.67
C ILE A 12 -2.62 9.02 -2.79
N GLY A 13 -1.80 9.23 -3.82
CA GLY A 13 -0.51 8.57 -4.01
C GLY A 13 0.59 9.62 -4.10
N ILE A 14 1.66 9.45 -3.33
CA ILE A 14 2.84 10.30 -3.34
C ILE A 14 4.06 9.38 -3.51
N GLY A 15 4.84 9.61 -4.55
CA GLY A 15 6.06 8.85 -4.83
C GLY A 15 7.28 9.78 -4.87
N ALA A 16 8.40 9.29 -4.36
CA ALA A 16 9.70 9.93 -4.49
C ALA A 16 10.73 8.88 -4.91
N GLU A 17 11.45 9.15 -5.98
CA GLU A 17 12.56 8.33 -6.45
C GLU A 17 13.86 9.14 -6.39
N PHE A 18 14.91 8.51 -5.87
CA PHE A 18 16.25 9.02 -5.95
C PHE A 18 17.13 8.02 -6.70
N LYS A 19 17.75 8.48 -7.79
CA LYS A 19 18.63 7.69 -8.62
C LYS A 19 20.06 8.24 -8.56
N SER A 20 21.00 7.36 -8.23
CA SER A 20 22.44 7.57 -8.34
C SER A 20 23.03 6.61 -9.38
N ASN A 21 24.33 6.67 -9.61
CA ASN A 21 25.00 5.83 -10.60
C ASN A 21 24.95 4.34 -10.22
N SER A 22 25.09 4.04 -8.93
CA SER A 22 25.17 2.66 -8.41
C SER A 22 23.90 2.18 -7.71
N PHE A 23 22.93 3.06 -7.41
CA PHE A 23 21.71 2.66 -6.71
C PHE A 23 20.53 3.56 -7.00
N MET A 24 19.34 3.02 -6.76
CA MET A 24 18.06 3.70 -6.90
C MET A 24 17.21 3.38 -5.67
N VAL A 25 16.68 4.41 -5.02
CA VAL A 25 15.78 4.29 -3.88
C VAL A 25 14.42 4.85 -4.27
N ASN A 26 13.37 4.12 -3.93
CA ASN A 26 11.98 4.49 -4.13
C ASN A 26 11.27 4.55 -2.78
N LEU A 27 10.41 5.56 -2.64
CA LEU A 27 9.54 5.76 -1.49
C LEU A 27 8.13 6.08 -2.00
N ASP A 28 7.15 5.25 -1.64
CA ASP A 28 5.78 5.37 -2.11
C ASP A 28 4.81 5.40 -0.93
N TYR A 29 4.05 6.48 -0.80
CA TYR A 29 2.97 6.61 0.17
C TYR A 29 1.62 6.57 -0.53
N SER A 30 0.72 5.72 -0.03
CA SER A 30 -0.66 5.61 -0.52
C SER A 30 -1.63 5.82 0.64
N TYR A 31 -2.58 6.74 0.48
CA TYR A 31 -3.63 7.05 1.44
C TYR A 31 -5.02 6.80 0.84
N LYS A 32 -5.88 6.16 1.63
CA LYS A 32 -7.31 6.01 1.34
C LYS A 32 -8.13 6.63 2.45
N SER A 33 -9.09 7.49 2.10
CA SER A 33 -10.10 7.93 3.05
C SER A 33 -10.97 6.74 3.48
N ASN A 34 -11.66 6.92 4.61
CA ASN A 34 -12.67 5.96 5.05
C ASN A 34 -13.69 5.67 3.93
N PHE A 35 -14.24 4.47 3.96
CA PHE A 35 -15.22 4.02 2.99
C PHE A 35 -16.17 3.00 3.62
N ARG A 36 -17.32 2.82 2.98
CA ARG A 36 -18.37 1.93 3.46
C ARG A 36 -18.18 0.51 2.96
N THR A 37 -18.60 -0.48 3.72
CA THR A 37 -18.64 -1.89 3.31
C THR A 37 -20.03 -2.37 2.94
N SER A 38 -21.05 -1.52 3.11
CA SER A 38 -22.46 -1.78 2.80
C SER A 38 -23.10 -0.57 2.09
N PRO A 39 -23.98 -0.79 1.09
CA PRO A 39 -24.74 0.28 0.43
C PRO A 39 -25.70 0.95 1.42
N GLY A 40 -25.96 2.25 1.23
CA GLY A 40 -26.92 2.96 2.08
C GLY A 40 -26.88 4.48 1.91
N LEU A 41 -27.85 5.15 2.54
CA LEU A 41 -28.02 6.61 2.47
C LEU A 41 -27.19 7.36 3.53
N GLU A 42 -27.01 6.80 4.73
CA GLU A 42 -26.33 7.47 5.86
C GLU A 42 -25.20 6.61 6.45
N MET A 43 -24.05 7.22 6.80
CA MET A 43 -22.92 6.56 7.49
C MET A 43 -23.20 6.48 9.00
N LYS A 44 -24.28 5.80 9.40
CA LYS A 44 -24.70 5.73 10.82
C LYS A 44 -24.10 4.55 11.59
N ASN A 45 -23.78 3.45 10.91
CA ASN A 45 -23.26 2.26 11.56
C ASN A 45 -21.73 2.20 11.41
N SER A 46 -21.00 2.37 12.51
CA SER A 46 -19.53 2.32 12.53
C SER A 46 -18.99 0.97 12.03
N ASN A 47 -19.74 -0.11 12.25
CA ASN A 47 -19.36 -1.46 11.82
C ASN A 47 -19.36 -1.65 10.29
N ASP A 48 -19.98 -0.74 9.54
CA ASP A 48 -20.03 -0.78 8.08
C ASP A 48 -19.01 0.17 7.44
N ILE A 49 -18.02 0.66 8.20
CA ILE A 49 -17.03 1.64 7.76
C ILE A 49 -15.63 1.07 8.00
N ILE A 50 -14.82 1.06 6.95
CA ILE A 50 -13.36 0.91 7.09
C ILE A 50 -12.77 2.30 7.28
N GLU A 51 -11.99 2.48 8.36
CA GLU A 51 -11.30 3.73 8.64
C GLU A 51 -10.27 4.08 7.56
N SER A 52 -9.89 5.37 7.50
CA SER A 52 -8.84 5.79 6.60
C SER A 52 -7.51 5.16 7.00
N PHE A 53 -6.68 4.87 5.99
CA PHE A 53 -5.36 4.32 6.23
C PHE A 53 -4.35 4.83 5.22
N GLY A 54 -3.10 4.91 5.67
CA GLY A 54 -1.93 5.24 4.88
C GLY A 54 -0.92 4.11 4.94
N VAL A 55 -0.34 3.76 3.80
CA VAL A 55 0.71 2.74 3.69
C VAL A 55 1.91 3.36 3.02
N LEU A 56 3.07 3.25 3.67
CA LEU A 56 4.36 3.66 3.14
C LEU A 56 5.13 2.42 2.70
N ASN A 57 5.62 2.42 1.47
CA ASN A 57 6.44 1.37 0.89
C ASN A 57 7.78 1.95 0.47
N THR A 58 8.82 1.14 0.46
CA THR A 58 10.13 1.55 -0.07
C THR A 58 10.78 0.41 -0.83
N ALA A 59 11.60 0.75 -1.82
CA ALA A 59 12.45 -0.20 -2.52
C ALA A 59 13.84 0.39 -2.75
N LEU A 60 14.86 -0.45 -2.70
CA LEU A 60 16.24 -0.15 -3.01
C LEU A 60 16.70 -1.13 -4.08
N ASN A 61 17.18 -0.59 -5.20
CA ASN A 61 17.91 -1.33 -6.21
C ASN A 61 19.37 -0.90 -6.15
N TYR A 62 20.29 -1.85 -6.04
CA TYR A 62 21.73 -1.61 -6.02
C TYR A 62 22.38 -2.35 -7.20
N ASN A 63 23.00 -1.60 -8.10
CA ASN A 63 23.76 -2.13 -9.23
C ASN A 63 25.12 -2.58 -8.70
N PHE A 64 25.29 -3.90 -8.55
CA PHE A 64 26.57 -4.47 -8.12
C PHE A 64 27.60 -4.40 -9.25
N ASN A 65 27.15 -4.65 -10.48
CA ASN A 65 27.87 -4.42 -11.73
C ASN A 65 26.85 -4.29 -12.88
N GLU A 66 27.31 -4.20 -14.14
CA GLU A 66 26.45 -4.04 -15.32
C GLU A 66 25.47 -5.20 -15.54
N ASN A 67 25.74 -6.37 -14.97
CA ASN A 67 24.95 -7.59 -15.16
C ASN A 67 24.16 -8.02 -13.91
N VAL A 68 24.41 -7.42 -12.74
CA VAL A 68 23.87 -7.88 -11.46
C VAL A 68 23.27 -6.72 -10.68
N ILE A 69 21.96 -6.82 -10.41
CA ILE A 69 21.22 -5.84 -9.61
C ILE A 69 20.62 -6.53 -8.39
N LEU A 70 20.97 -6.07 -7.21
CA LEU A 70 20.35 -6.48 -5.96
C LEU A 70 19.09 -5.63 -5.71
N LYS A 71 18.00 -6.27 -5.32
CA LYS A 71 16.71 -5.62 -5.04
C LYS A 71 16.28 -5.92 -3.61
N LEU A 72 15.99 -4.88 -2.87
CA LEU A 72 15.37 -4.92 -1.55
C LEU A 72 14.07 -4.12 -1.62
N SER A 73 12.98 -4.65 -1.08
CA SER A 73 11.74 -3.87 -0.92
C SER A 73 11.10 -4.15 0.42
N VAL A 74 10.53 -3.11 1.01
CA VAL A 74 9.76 -3.19 2.25
C VAL A 74 8.39 -2.60 1.98
N SER A 75 7.38 -3.47 1.95
CA SER A 75 5.99 -3.05 1.92
C SER A 75 5.48 -2.82 3.34
N ASN A 76 4.65 -1.79 3.53
CA ASN A 76 4.16 -1.36 4.84
C ASN A 76 5.32 -1.10 5.83
N LEU A 77 6.22 -0.21 5.43
CA LEU A 77 7.44 0.20 6.16
C LEU A 77 7.12 0.62 7.60
N LEU A 78 6.00 1.29 7.84
CA LEU A 78 5.58 1.75 9.17
C LEU A 78 4.87 0.65 10.00
N ASN A 79 4.70 -0.56 9.47
CA ASN A 79 3.96 -1.67 10.10
C ASN A 79 2.56 -1.26 10.59
N LYS A 80 1.84 -0.49 9.77
CA LYS A 80 0.49 -0.06 10.08
C LYS A 80 -0.44 -1.28 10.07
N VAL A 81 -1.22 -1.43 11.12
CA VAL A 81 -2.37 -2.36 11.16
C VAL A 81 -3.60 -1.58 10.68
N TYR A 82 -4.28 -2.10 9.66
CA TYR A 82 -5.44 -1.48 9.04
C TYR A 82 -6.34 -2.56 8.46
N ALA A 83 -7.61 -2.23 8.21
CA ALA A 83 -8.56 -3.10 7.54
C ALA A 83 -8.77 -2.64 6.09
N VAL A 84 -9.07 -3.58 5.20
CA VAL A 84 -9.32 -3.28 3.77
C VAL A 84 -10.70 -3.73 3.30
N ALA A 85 -11.32 -4.67 4.00
CA ALA A 85 -12.66 -5.16 3.68
C ALA A 85 -13.30 -5.81 4.90
N SER A 86 -14.63 -5.96 4.88
CA SER A 86 -15.38 -6.72 5.90
C SER A 86 -16.28 -7.82 5.31
N ARG A 87 -16.33 -7.94 3.97
CA ARG A 87 -17.16 -8.91 3.23
C ARG A 87 -16.29 -9.77 2.30
N PRO A 88 -16.74 -10.99 1.96
CA PRO A 88 -17.90 -11.71 2.52
C PRO A 88 -17.62 -12.37 3.89
N ALA A 89 -16.36 -12.59 4.25
CA ALA A 89 -15.94 -13.37 5.41
C ALA A 89 -15.26 -12.52 6.49
N GLY A 90 -15.98 -11.54 7.04
CA GLY A 90 -15.51 -10.74 8.18
C GLY A 90 -14.39 -9.74 7.84
N LEU A 91 -13.88 -9.08 8.89
CA LEU A 91 -12.87 -8.02 8.78
C LEU A 91 -11.54 -8.59 8.29
N ARG A 92 -11.07 -8.11 7.13
CA ARG A 92 -9.82 -8.51 6.50
C ARG A 92 -8.75 -7.45 6.78
N PRO A 93 -7.64 -7.84 7.42
CA PRO A 93 -6.52 -6.94 7.61
C PRO A 93 -5.85 -6.65 6.27
N GLY A 94 -5.27 -5.46 6.17
CA GLY A 94 -4.33 -5.12 5.13
C GLY A 94 -3.04 -5.93 5.25
N GLN A 95 -2.18 -5.81 4.23
CA GLN A 95 -0.92 -6.54 4.20
C GLN A 95 -0.04 -6.11 5.39
N PRO A 96 0.51 -7.05 6.17
CA PRO A 96 1.50 -6.73 7.20
C PRO A 96 2.79 -6.19 6.57
N ARG A 97 3.76 -5.79 7.40
CA ARG A 97 5.09 -5.46 6.90
C ARG A 97 5.71 -6.69 6.21
N VAL A 98 6.14 -6.53 4.97
CA VAL A 98 6.78 -7.59 4.17
C VAL A 98 8.09 -7.06 3.64
N ILE A 99 9.16 -7.83 3.85
CA ILE A 99 10.49 -7.55 3.31
C ILE A 99 10.76 -8.57 2.21
N LYS A 100 11.13 -8.11 1.01
CA LYS A 100 11.52 -8.97 -0.11
C LYS A 100 12.93 -8.63 -0.54
N LEU A 101 13.74 -9.67 -0.73
CA LEU A 101 15.08 -9.62 -1.27
C LEU A 101 15.09 -10.37 -2.60
N GLY A 102 15.80 -9.85 -3.59
CA GLY A 102 15.91 -10.47 -4.90
C GLY A 102 17.19 -10.05 -5.61
N ILE A 103 17.58 -10.83 -6.61
CA ILE A 103 18.72 -10.56 -7.48
C ILE A 103 18.21 -10.64 -8.90
N LYS A 104 18.57 -9.65 -9.73
CA LYS A 104 18.36 -9.66 -11.17
C LYS A 104 19.70 -9.87 -11.84
N LEU A 105 19.75 -10.85 -12.74
CA LEU A 105 20.90 -11.15 -13.59
C LEU A 105 20.51 -10.83 -15.02
N ASP A 106 21.23 -9.91 -15.65
CA ASP A 106 21.14 -9.61 -17.08
C ASP A 106 22.32 -10.31 -17.77
N LEU A 107 22.04 -11.52 -18.28
CA LEU A 107 22.97 -12.42 -18.98
C LEU A 107 23.11 -12.06 -20.46
#